data_AF-A0A3B0XFX3-F1
#
_entry.id   AF-A0A3B0XFX3-F1
#
_cell.length_a   1.000
_cell.length_b   1.000
_cell.length_c   1.000
_cell.angle_alpha   90.00
_cell.angle_beta   90.00
_cell.angle_gamma   90.00
#
_symmetry.space_group_name_H-M   'P 1'
#
loop_
_entity.id
_entity.type
_entity.pdbx_description
1 polymer ?
#
loop_
_entity_poly.entity_id
_entity_poly.type
_entity_poly.pdbx_seq_one_letter_code
_entity_poly.pdbx_strand_id
1 'polypeptide(L)'
;MSGKLIEPKVITDFNNNPVALLPKGFIFDDHRWESIWAEYDKKGESLTSEDLKRLFPDDPSLQVTPVVRTGSQQGKDFRQHIDNEDS
;
A
#
# COMPACT_ATOMS: atom_id res chain seq x y z
N MET A 1 0.29 21.49 -5.42
CA MET A 1 1.66 21.22 -4.87
C MET A 1 2.24 20.00 -5.58
N SER A 2 3.11 20.17 -6.59
CA SER A 2 3.67 19.05 -7.35
C SER A 2 4.98 18.55 -6.74
N GLY A 3 5.01 17.31 -6.29
CA GLY A 3 6.23 16.71 -5.74
C GLY A 3 6.20 15.19 -5.78
N LYS A 4 7.34 14.59 -6.13
CA LYS A 4 7.53 13.15 -6.02
C LYS A 4 7.58 12.76 -4.54
N LEU A 5 6.76 11.80 -4.14
CA LEU A 5 6.76 11.30 -2.77
C LEU A 5 8.10 10.60 -2.46
N ILE A 6 8.80 11.11 -1.45
CA ILE A 6 10.03 10.49 -0.95
C ILE A 6 9.73 9.30 -0.01
N GLU A 7 8.53 9.27 0.55
CA GLU A 7 8.02 8.29 1.50
C GLU A 7 6.57 7.96 1.15
N PRO A 8 6.09 6.73 1.43
CA PRO A 8 4.70 6.39 1.21
C PRO A 8 3.79 7.27 2.07
N LYS A 9 2.63 7.66 1.52
CA LYS A 9 1.64 8.48 2.21
C LYS A 9 0.25 7.88 2.09
N VAL A 10 -0.57 8.12 3.10
CA VAL A 10 -2.00 7.79 3.07
C VAL A 10 -2.79 9.08 2.92
N ILE A 11 -3.77 9.07 2.03
CA ILE A 11 -4.82 10.09 1.97
C ILE A 11 -5.95 9.61 2.85
N THR A 12 -6.45 10.47 3.73
CA THR A 12 -7.63 10.21 4.54
C THR A 12 -8.71 11.24 4.27
N ASP A 13 -9.96 10.81 4.42
CA ASP A 13 -11.15 11.67 4.43
C ASP A 13 -11.24 12.48 5.74
N PHE A 14 -12.18 13.43 5.79
CA PHE A 14 -12.50 14.23 6.97
C PHE A 14 -12.82 13.37 8.21
N ASN A 15 -13.37 12.17 8.04
CA ASN A 15 -13.65 11.24 9.15
C ASN A 15 -12.45 10.32 9.49
N ASN A 16 -11.24 10.64 9.01
CA ASN A 16 -10.04 9.81 9.11
C ASN A 16 -10.14 8.43 8.42
N ASN A 17 -11.11 8.26 7.51
CA ASN A 17 -11.20 7.03 6.72
C ASN A 17 -10.10 7.01 5.65
N PRO A 18 -9.39 5.89 5.45
CA PRO A 18 -8.39 5.79 4.41
C PRO A 18 -9.03 5.89 3.02
N VAL A 19 -8.60 6.87 2.23
CA VAL A 19 -9.03 7.10 0.85
C VAL A 19 -8.12 6.36 -0.12
N ALA A 20 -6.80 6.53 0.00
CA ALA A 20 -5.83 5.88 -0.89
C ALA A 20 -4.45 5.78 -0.24
N LEU A 21 -3.70 4.73 -0.57
CA LEU A 21 -2.32 4.55 -0.13
C LEU A 21 -1.36 4.77 -1.31
N LEU A 22 -0.60 5.85 -1.24
CA LEU A 22 0.34 6.27 -2.27
C LEU A 22 1.73 5.69 -1.99
N PRO A 23 2.31 4.92 -2.92
CA PRO A 23 3.64 4.37 -2.71
C PRO A 23 4.72 5.44 -2.81
N LYS A 24 5.89 5.12 -2.25
CA LYS A 24 7.09 5.92 -2.43
C LYS A 24 7.40 6.06 -3.93
N GLY A 25 7.73 7.29 -4.33
CA GLY A 25 8.06 7.63 -5.70
C GLY A 25 6.86 8.03 -6.56
N PHE A 26 5.64 7.94 -6.02
CA PHE A 26 4.44 8.42 -6.70
C PHE A 26 4.50 9.94 -6.86
N ILE A 27 4.20 10.40 -8.08
CA ILE A 27 4.07 11.83 -8.34
C ILE A 27 2.73 12.27 -7.79
N PHE A 28 2.77 13.14 -6.79
CA PHE A 28 1.57 13.73 -6.22
C PHE A 28 1.44 15.15 -6.76
N ASP A 29 0.36 15.39 -7.49
CA ASP A 29 0.01 16.66 -8.11
C ASP A 29 -1.50 16.90 -7.98
N ASP A 30 -1.92 18.14 -8.26
CA ASP A 30 -3.30 18.57 -8.04
C ASP A 30 -4.28 17.83 -8.96
N HIS A 31 -3.88 17.46 -10.19
CA HIS A 31 -4.73 16.68 -11.11
C HIS A 31 -4.94 15.25 -10.62
N ARG A 32 -3.89 14.62 -10.10
CA ARG A 32 -4.00 13.27 -9.50
C ARG A 32 -4.81 13.27 -8.22
N TRP A 33 -4.67 14.32 -7.40
CA TRP A 33 -5.51 14.52 -6.23
C TRP A 33 -6.99 14.53 -6.61
N GLU A 34 -7.38 15.35 -7.59
CA GLU A 34 -8.77 15.40 -8.06
C GLU A 34 -9.24 14.06 -8.64
N SER A 35 -8.38 13.36 -9.38
CA SER A 35 -8.70 12.05 -9.94
C SER A 35 -8.94 10.98 -8.87
N ILE A 36 -8.13 10.96 -7.81
CA ILE A 36 -8.29 10.04 -6.66
C ILE A 36 -9.62 10.33 -5.96
N TRP A 37 -9.94 11.61 -5.71
CA TRP A 37 -11.20 11.98 -5.08
C TRP A 37 -12.42 11.62 -5.94
N ALA A 38 -12.35 11.84 -7.26
CA ALA A 38 -13.43 11.49 -8.17
C ALA A 38 -13.70 9.98 -8.19
N GLU A 39 -12.66 9.14 -8.19
CA GLU A 39 -12.85 7.68 -8.12
C GLU A 39 -13.31 7.22 -6.74
N TYR A 40 -12.81 7.83 -5.66
CA TYR A 40 -13.25 7.52 -4.30
C TYR A 40 -14.73 7.83 -4.10
N ASP A 41 -15.20 8.99 -4.58
CA ASP A 41 -16.61 9.38 -4.53
C ASP A 41 -17.49 8.42 -5.34
N LYS A 42 -17.01 8.00 -6.53
CA LYS A 42 -17.72 7.05 -7.39
C LYS A 42 -17.78 5.64 -6.82
N LYS A 43 -16.69 5.17 -6.22
CA LYS A 43 -16.58 3.80 -5.65
C LYS A 43 -17.22 3.72 -4.27
N GLY A 44 -17.16 4.80 -3.48
CA GLY A 44 -17.64 4.88 -2.11
C GLY A 44 -16.77 4.15 -1.08
N GLU A 45 -15.60 3.67 -1.46
CA GLU A 45 -14.67 2.90 -0.61
C GLU A 45 -13.21 3.25 -0.93
N SER A 46 -12.30 2.83 -0.04
CA SER A 46 -10.87 3.08 -0.20
C SER A 46 -10.32 2.55 -1.54
N LEU A 47 -9.53 3.37 -2.23
CA LEU A 47 -8.83 3.01 -3.45
C LEU A 47 -7.66 2.08 -3.14
N THR A 48 -7.64 0.95 -3.85
CA THR A 48 -6.56 -0.03 -3.76
C THR A 48 -5.43 0.31 -4.72
N SER A 49 -4.30 -0.39 -4.59
CA SER A 49 -3.21 -0.31 -5.57
C SER A 49 -3.63 -0.69 -6.99
N GLU A 50 -4.68 -1.50 -7.18
CA GLU A 50 -5.21 -1.81 -8.51
C GLU A 50 -6.00 -0.64 -9.09
N ASP A 51 -6.79 0.05 -8.26
CA ASP A 51 -7.54 1.23 -8.66
C ASP A 51 -6.59 2.37 -9.06
N LEU A 52 -5.54 2.59 -8.26
CA LEU A 52 -4.49 3.56 -8.59
C LEU A 52 -3.79 3.23 -9.91
N LYS A 53 -3.48 1.96 -10.19
CA LYS A 53 -2.90 1.53 -11.48
C LYS A 53 -3.84 1.78 -12.66
N ARG A 54 -5.15 1.63 -12.46
CA ARG A 54 -6.14 1.93 -13.50
C ARG A 54 -6.24 3.42 -13.78
N LEU A 55 -6.18 4.25 -12.74
CA LEU A 55 -6.22 5.71 -12.84
C LEU A 55 -4.94 6.28 -13.44
N PHE A 56 -3.77 5.73 -13.08
CA PHE A 56 -2.46 6.22 -13.50
C PHE A 56 -1.60 5.08 -14.08
N PRO A 57 -1.98 4.51 -15.24
CA PRO A 57 -1.27 3.39 -15.85
C PRO A 57 0.17 3.75 -16.26
N ASP A 58 0.41 5.02 -16.59
CA ASP A 58 1.73 5.55 -16.95
C ASP A 58 2.66 5.80 -15.75
N ASP A 59 2.18 5.64 -14.51
CA ASP A 59 3.01 5.91 -13.34
C ASP A 59 3.93 4.72 -13.00
N PRO A 60 5.26 4.89 -13.10
CA PRO A 60 6.20 3.80 -12.85
C PRO A 60 6.28 3.38 -11.38
N SER A 61 5.84 4.22 -10.42
CA SER A 61 5.83 3.87 -8.99
C SER A 61 4.69 2.94 -8.61
N LEU A 62 3.61 2.92 -9.41
CA LEU A 62 2.49 2.02 -9.25
C LEU A 62 2.72 0.68 -9.96
N GLN A 63 3.64 0.64 -10.91
CA GLN A 63 4.08 -0.62 -11.49
C GLN A 63 4.76 -1.43 -10.39
N VAL A 64 4.12 -2.54 -10.04
CA VAL A 64 4.64 -3.48 -9.06
C VAL A 64 5.98 -3.96 -9.59
N THR A 65 7.09 -3.41 -9.07
CA THR A 65 8.27 -4.23 -8.91
C THR A 65 7.79 -5.41 -8.08
N PRO A 66 7.83 -6.65 -8.60
CA PRO A 66 7.51 -7.81 -7.79
C PRO A 66 8.38 -7.67 -6.56
N VAL A 67 7.73 -7.51 -5.40
CA VAL A 67 8.44 -7.63 -4.14
C VAL A 67 8.96 -9.05 -4.21
N VAL A 68 10.24 -9.20 -4.51
CA VAL A 68 10.94 -10.45 -4.26
C VAL A 68 10.81 -10.59 -2.75
N ARG A 69 9.77 -11.32 -2.32
CA ARG A 69 9.76 -11.96 -1.02
C ARG A 69 11.00 -12.82 -1.05
N THR A 70 12.13 -12.29 -0.58
CA THR A 70 13.19 -13.12 -0.06
C THR A 70 12.59 -13.75 1.19
N GLY A 71 11.81 -14.80 0.95
CA GLY A 71 11.18 -15.61 1.97
C GLY A 71 12.27 -16.35 2.70
N SER A 72 12.82 -15.70 3.71
CA SER A 72 13.66 -16.33 4.73
C SER A 72 13.04 -16.09 6.11
N GLN A 73 11.71 -16.19 6.21
CA GLN A 73 11.07 -16.54 7.49
C GLN A 73 10.35 -17.87 7.26
N GLN A 74 11.17 -18.92 7.25
CA GLN A 74 10.71 -20.28 7.37
C GLN A 74 10.22 -20.43 8.80
N GLY A 75 8.90 -20.36 9.01
CA GLY A 75 8.28 -20.70 10.29
C GLY A 75 8.55 -22.18 10.59
N LYS A 76 9.61 -22.44 11.35
CA LYS A 76 9.96 -23.76 11.89
C LYS A 76 10.59 -23.67 13.29
N ASP A 77 10.08 -22.80 14.16
CA ASP A 77 10.51 -22.78 15.57
C ASP A 77 9.35 -22.82 16.58
N PHE A 78 8.17 -23.30 16.16
CA PHE A 78 7.17 -23.82 17.10
C PHE A 78 7.31 -25.34 17.19
N ARG A 79 8.41 -25.81 17.79
CA ARG A 79 8.45 -27.15 18.37
C ARG A 79 8.49 -27.01 19.89
N GLN A 80 7.42 -27.52 20.48
CA GLN A 80 7.20 -27.68 21.91
C GLN A 80 8.43 -28.30 22.57
N HIS A 81 9.06 -27.58 23.50
CA HIS A 81 9.87 -28.19 24.54
C HIS A 81 8.93 -28.50 25.71
N ILE A 82 8.35 -29.71 25.69
CA ILE A 82 7.92 -30.40 26.90
C ILE A 82 9.06 -31.34 27.23
N ASP A 83 9.95 -30.95 28.14
CA ASP A 83 10.81 -31.91 28.82
C ASP A 83 10.15 -32.26 30.15
N ASN A 84 9.60 -33.47 30.16
CA ASN A 84 9.55 -34.29 31.37
C ASN A 84 10.99 -34.78 31.60
N GLU A 85 11.63 -34.35 32.69
CA GLU A 85 12.74 -35.11 33.27
C GLU A 85 12.23 -35.77 34.56
N ASP A 86 12.01 -37.08 34.44
CA ASP A 86 11.88 -38.04 35.53
C ASP A 86 13.28 -38.67 35.70
N SER A 87 13.91 -38.45 36.86
CA SER A 87 15.00 -39.26 37.42
C SER A 87 15.21 -38.91 38.89
#